data_AF-H2YM06-F1
#
_entry.id   AF-H2YM06-F1
#
_cell.length_a   1.000
_cell.length_b   1.000
_cell.length_c   1.000
_cell.angle_alpha   90.00
_cell.angle_beta   90.00
_cell.angle_gamma   90.00
#
_symmetry.space_group_name_H-M   'P 1'
#
loop_
_entity.id
_entity.type
_entity.pdbx_description
1 polymer ?
#
loop_
_entity_poly.entity_id
_entity_poly.type
_entity_poly.pdbx_seq_one_letter_code
_entity_poly.pdbx_strand_id
1 'polypeptide(L)'
;MGDAVHFVEMWGKSPLNSIIFVEPNFSHLEALAPYQPLEARAFHFPIDTRSNHKVASRMIDGLKPRRVVVPPSYMAPPVEAPHRTELKLELESPVETMERSTVRRLKVERVYEKVDLEPDLAASLVPTQLKTGVLVAPMSALSSSRNNKHLLKPIYKRVPVSNVSRKRKYHDEITHRPMVCGNLNVDTFVEALKLEGYNDVKVESSSSGKIIMLQDTVIQIEEGSTHIVCEGNETLRVKLRDILLQSLNSH
;
A
#
# COMPACT_ATOMS: atom_id res chain seq x y z
N MET A 1 -2.96 47.04 21.89
CA MET A 1 -4.42 47.16 22.16
C MET A 1 -5.09 47.43 20.82
N GLY A 2 -6.23 46.78 20.53
CA GLY A 2 -6.96 46.98 19.27
C GLY A 2 -7.94 48.16 19.35
N ASP A 3 -8.32 48.72 18.21
CA ASP A 3 -9.15 49.93 18.12
C ASP A 3 -10.50 49.82 18.83
N ALA A 4 -11.07 48.61 18.89
CA ALA A 4 -12.31 48.34 19.61
C ALA A 4 -12.24 48.76 21.10
N VAL A 5 -11.11 48.56 21.76
CA VAL A 5 -10.89 48.98 23.16
C VAL A 5 -11.00 50.50 23.28
N HIS A 6 -10.33 51.22 22.38
CA HIS A 6 -10.35 52.67 22.36
C HIS A 6 -11.74 53.24 22.04
N PHE A 7 -12.49 52.60 21.14
CA PHE A 7 -13.87 52.99 20.86
C PHE A 7 -14.79 52.78 22.07
N VAL A 8 -14.60 51.72 22.85
CA VAL A 8 -15.38 51.52 24.09
C VAL A 8 -15.10 52.62 25.10
N GLU A 9 -13.85 53.08 25.24
CA GLU A 9 -13.51 54.21 26.12
C GLU A 9 -14.15 55.53 25.67
N MET A 10 -14.16 55.81 24.37
CA MET A 10 -14.73 57.05 23.83
C MET A 10 -16.25 57.05 23.82
N TRP A 11 -16.88 55.92 23.53
CA TRP A 11 -18.31 55.84 23.19
C TRP A 11 -19.16 55.08 24.20
N GLY A 12 -18.54 54.39 25.17
CA GLY A 12 -19.20 53.55 26.15
C GLY A 12 -20.07 54.29 27.18
N LYS A 13 -19.85 55.58 27.38
CA LYS A 13 -20.64 56.45 28.28
C LYS A 13 -21.88 57.07 27.62
N SER A 14 -22.22 56.66 26.41
CA SER A 14 -23.41 57.16 25.72
C SER A 14 -24.44 56.04 25.58
N PRO A 15 -25.67 56.24 26.08
CA PRO A 15 -26.75 55.25 25.95
C PRO A 15 -27.29 55.15 24.52
N LEU A 16 -26.87 56.05 23.63
CA LEU A 16 -27.19 56.01 22.19
C LEU A 16 -26.32 54.98 21.45
N ASN A 17 -25.21 54.55 22.04
CA ASN A 17 -24.30 53.60 21.43
C ASN A 17 -24.59 52.17 21.86
N SER A 18 -24.14 51.21 21.06
CA SER A 18 -24.29 49.79 21.34
C SER A 18 -23.04 49.02 20.96
N ILE A 19 -22.75 47.97 21.73
CA ILE A 19 -21.65 47.05 21.49
C ILE A 19 -22.27 45.68 21.18
N ILE A 20 -21.95 45.13 20.02
CA ILE A 20 -22.47 43.84 19.57
C ILE A 20 -21.34 42.84 19.54
N PHE A 21 -21.42 41.83 20.39
CA PHE A 21 -20.50 40.71 20.42
C PHE A 21 -21.00 39.62 19.47
N VAL A 22 -20.18 39.27 18.49
CA VAL A 22 -20.49 38.23 17.50
C VAL A 22 -19.70 36.93 17.72
N GLU A 23 -18.74 36.93 18.65
CA GLU A 23 -17.90 35.76 18.91
C GLU A 23 -18.57 34.78 19.89
N PRO A 24 -18.72 33.49 19.54
CA PRO A 24 -19.33 32.50 20.42
C PRO A 24 -18.41 32.03 21.55
N ASN A 25 -17.08 32.10 21.34
CA ASN A 25 -16.11 31.48 22.25
C ASN A 25 -15.53 32.46 23.28
N PHE A 26 -16.03 33.69 23.34
CA PHE A 26 -15.52 34.73 24.23
C PHE A 26 -16.63 35.26 25.13
N SER A 27 -16.36 35.37 26.44
CA SER A 27 -17.31 35.92 27.38
C SER A 27 -17.42 37.44 27.19
N HIS A 28 -18.56 37.91 26.68
CA HIS A 28 -18.81 39.34 26.52
C HIS A 28 -18.84 40.07 27.89
N LEU A 29 -19.24 39.38 28.96
CA LEU A 29 -19.24 39.92 30.32
C LEU A 29 -17.81 40.18 30.82
N GLU A 30 -16.91 39.22 30.63
CA GLU A 30 -15.50 39.39 31.00
C GLU A 30 -14.83 40.47 30.15
N ALA A 31 -15.15 40.51 28.84
CA ALA A 31 -14.64 41.54 27.94
C ALA A 31 -15.06 42.96 28.34
N LEU A 32 -16.27 43.13 28.90
CA LEU A 32 -16.79 44.44 29.32
C LEU A 32 -16.50 44.80 30.78
N ALA A 33 -16.06 43.84 31.61
CA ALA A 33 -15.81 44.06 33.03
C ALA A 33 -14.91 45.28 33.32
N PRO A 34 -13.82 45.54 32.56
CA PRO A 34 -12.96 46.70 32.79
C PRO A 34 -13.61 48.07 32.52
N TYR A 35 -14.71 48.13 31.77
CA TYR A 35 -15.34 49.38 31.32
C TYR A 35 -16.60 49.74 32.11
N GLN A 36 -16.85 49.04 33.22
CA GLN A 36 -17.98 49.34 34.09
C GLN A 36 -17.70 50.59 34.97
N PRO A 37 -18.69 51.48 35.19
CA PRO A 37 -20.07 51.41 34.67
C PRO A 37 -20.16 51.81 33.20
N LEU A 38 -20.87 51.01 32.40
CA LEU A 38 -21.09 51.23 30.97
C LEU A 38 -22.55 51.65 30.70
N GLU A 39 -22.75 52.77 30.01
CA GLU A 39 -24.10 53.24 29.62
C GLU A 39 -24.53 52.69 28.26
N ALA A 40 -23.57 52.43 27.37
CA ALA A 40 -23.82 51.79 26.09
C ALA A 40 -24.42 50.39 26.28
N ARG A 41 -25.42 50.04 25.45
CA ARG A 41 -26.09 48.75 25.53
C ARG A 41 -25.22 47.66 24.92
N ALA A 42 -25.00 46.58 25.65
CA ALA A 42 -24.26 45.42 25.17
C ALA A 42 -25.22 44.31 24.72
N PHE A 43 -24.98 43.76 23.54
CA PHE A 43 -25.72 42.62 23.00
C PHE A 43 -24.76 41.49 22.61
N HIS A 44 -25.18 40.25 22.80
CA HIS A 44 -24.43 39.06 22.37
C HIS A 44 -25.26 38.26 21.37
N PHE A 45 -24.85 38.33 20.11
CA PHE A 45 -25.46 37.62 18.99
C PHE A 45 -24.37 36.80 18.29
N PRO A 46 -23.97 35.65 18.84
CA PRO A 46 -22.86 34.89 18.30
C PRO A 46 -23.17 34.40 16.88
N ILE A 47 -22.26 34.69 15.95
CA ILE A 47 -22.31 34.22 14.57
C ILE A 47 -21.31 33.07 14.46
N ASP A 48 -21.81 31.83 14.49
CA ASP A 48 -21.00 30.63 14.34
C ASP A 48 -21.27 29.97 12.99
N THR A 49 -20.27 29.97 12.11
CA THR A 49 -20.35 29.35 10.79
C THR A 49 -19.89 27.89 10.79
N ARG A 50 -19.52 27.32 11.94
CA ARG A 50 -19.14 25.91 12.06
C ARG A 50 -20.34 25.01 11.81
N SER A 51 -20.07 23.82 11.27
CA SER A 51 -21.10 22.79 11.12
C SER A 51 -21.62 22.36 12.48
N ASN A 52 -22.93 22.14 12.59
CA ASN A 52 -23.51 21.49 13.75
C ASN A 52 -23.24 19.98 13.76
N HIS A 53 -23.42 19.34 14.91
CA HIS A 53 -23.12 17.93 15.14
C HIS A 53 -23.96 16.98 14.27
N LYS A 54 -25.23 17.32 13.97
CA LYS A 54 -26.10 16.51 13.10
C LYS A 54 -25.64 16.51 11.64
N VAL A 55 -25.19 17.66 11.13
CA VAL A 55 -24.64 17.78 9.78
C VAL A 55 -23.29 17.08 9.69
N ALA A 56 -22.44 17.25 10.71
CA ALA A 56 -21.14 16.56 10.78
C ALA A 56 -21.31 15.04 10.82
N SER A 57 -22.26 14.53 11.62
CA SER A 57 -22.54 13.09 11.72
C SER A 57 -22.93 12.50 10.37
N ARG A 58 -23.93 13.10 9.69
CA ARG A 58 -24.34 12.66 8.35
C ARG A 58 -23.23 12.73 7.32
N MET A 59 -22.38 13.76 7.38
CA MET A 59 -21.25 13.90 6.47
C MET A 59 -20.21 12.78 6.70
N ILE A 60 -19.90 12.47 7.96
CA ILE A 60 -18.96 11.41 8.33
C ILE A 60 -19.52 10.04 7.90
N ASP A 61 -20.79 9.76 8.20
CA ASP A 61 -21.42 8.49 7.82
C ASP A 61 -21.50 8.34 6.30
N GLY A 62 -21.72 9.43 5.57
CA GLY A 62 -21.67 9.46 4.11
C GLY A 62 -20.34 9.03 3.51
N LEU A 63 -19.22 9.19 4.23
CA LEU A 63 -17.89 8.74 3.80
C LEU A 63 -17.63 7.25 4.08
N LYS A 64 -18.46 6.59 4.89
CA LYS A 64 -18.30 5.19 5.32
C LYS A 64 -16.87 4.86 5.79
N PRO A 65 -16.28 5.63 6.72
CA PRO A 65 -14.92 5.42 7.16
C PRO A 65 -14.77 4.08 7.91
N ARG A 66 -13.62 3.42 7.76
CA ARG A 66 -13.32 2.19 8.50
C ARG A 66 -13.23 2.43 10.03
N ARG A 67 -12.77 3.61 10.43
CA ARG A 67 -12.66 4.08 11.82
C ARG A 67 -12.75 5.60 11.87
N VAL A 68 -13.34 6.13 12.94
CA VAL A 68 -13.43 7.56 13.22
C VAL A 68 -12.74 7.84 14.55
N VAL A 69 -11.90 8.89 14.59
CA VAL A 69 -11.27 9.35 15.84
C VAL A 69 -11.76 10.75 16.15
N VAL A 70 -12.33 10.96 17.34
CA VAL A 70 -12.82 12.27 17.77
C VAL A 70 -12.40 12.62 19.20
N PRO A 71 -12.38 13.91 19.56
CA PRO A 71 -12.37 14.34 20.95
C PRO A 71 -13.51 13.72 21.78
N PRO A 72 -13.27 13.32 23.05
CA PRO A 72 -14.31 12.82 23.94
C PRO A 72 -15.49 13.78 24.13
N SER A 73 -15.23 15.09 24.04
CA SER A 73 -16.24 16.15 24.17
C SER A 73 -17.35 16.08 23.12
N TYR A 74 -17.16 15.36 22.02
CA TYR A 74 -18.18 15.18 21.00
C TYR A 74 -19.01 13.92 21.18
N MET A 75 -18.66 13.05 22.13
CA MET A 75 -19.35 11.78 22.36
C MET A 75 -20.41 11.87 23.47
N ALA A 76 -20.47 12.99 24.18
CA ALA A 76 -21.45 13.25 25.23
C ALA A 76 -21.96 14.70 25.16
N PRO A 77 -23.18 14.98 25.64
CA PRO A 77 -23.66 16.35 25.80
C PRO A 77 -22.75 17.17 26.74
N PRO A 78 -22.67 18.51 26.57
CA PRO A 78 -21.93 19.38 27.49
C PRO A 78 -22.41 19.25 28.94
N VAL A 79 -21.50 19.35 29.89
CA VAL A 79 -21.79 19.22 31.33
C VAL A 79 -22.75 20.32 31.80
N GLU A 80 -22.64 21.52 31.23
CA GLU A 80 -23.46 22.67 31.54
C GLU A 80 -24.89 22.56 30.97
N ALA A 81 -25.09 21.70 29.97
CA ALA A 81 -26.38 21.50 29.32
C ALA A 81 -26.63 20.02 28.97
N PRO A 82 -26.81 19.13 29.96
CA PRO A 82 -26.93 17.68 29.72
C PRO A 82 -28.14 17.27 28.87
N HIS A 83 -29.18 18.10 28.87
CA HIS A 83 -30.40 17.90 28.08
C HIS A 83 -30.19 18.14 26.58
N ARG A 84 -29.11 18.83 26.19
CA ARG A 84 -28.80 19.16 24.78
C ARG A 84 -28.13 18.01 24.07
N THR A 85 -28.89 16.92 23.90
CA THR A 85 -28.42 15.70 23.24
C THR A 85 -28.08 15.88 21.77
N GLU A 86 -28.54 16.96 21.12
CA GLU A 86 -28.18 17.32 19.76
C GLU A 86 -26.74 17.83 19.61
N LEU A 87 -26.02 18.04 20.72
CA LEU A 87 -24.64 18.51 20.76
C LEU A 87 -23.60 17.39 20.87
N LYS A 88 -23.99 16.13 20.69
CA LYS A 88 -23.08 15.00 20.51
C LYS A 88 -23.12 14.52 19.05
N LEU A 89 -22.04 13.85 18.61
CA LEU A 89 -22.02 13.12 17.35
C LEU A 89 -22.71 11.77 17.51
N GLU A 90 -23.48 11.39 16.50
CA GLU A 90 -24.13 10.09 16.40
C GLU A 90 -23.62 9.43 15.12
N LEU A 91 -22.68 8.50 15.25
CA LEU A 91 -21.95 7.92 14.12
C LEU A 91 -22.24 6.42 14.00
N GLU A 92 -22.43 5.94 12.78
CA GLU A 92 -22.60 4.51 12.50
C GLU A 92 -21.26 3.77 12.50
N SER A 93 -20.20 4.47 12.09
CA SER A 93 -18.85 3.90 11.98
C SER A 93 -18.19 3.71 13.35
N PRO A 94 -17.29 2.73 13.51
CA PRO A 94 -16.58 2.53 14.77
C PRO A 94 -15.81 3.79 15.20
N VAL A 95 -16.11 4.28 16.40
CA VAL A 95 -15.51 5.49 16.97
C VAL A 95 -14.50 5.15 18.04
N GLU A 96 -13.35 5.80 17.99
CA GLU A 96 -12.36 5.84 19.07
C GLU A 96 -12.21 7.29 19.57
N THR A 97 -12.06 7.48 20.88
CA THR A 97 -11.80 8.81 21.45
C THR A 97 -10.32 9.04 21.68
N MET A 98 -9.88 10.29 21.55
CA MET A 98 -8.49 10.69 21.76
C MET A 98 -8.40 11.94 22.62
N GLU A 99 -7.71 11.83 23.75
CA GLU A 99 -7.43 12.97 24.64
C GLU A 99 -6.22 13.77 24.15
N ARG A 100 -6.15 15.03 24.57
CA ARG A 100 -5.03 15.92 24.25
C ARG A 100 -3.73 15.27 24.75
N SER A 101 -2.68 15.37 23.92
CA SER A 101 -1.35 14.82 24.22
C SER A 101 -1.29 13.29 24.33
N THR A 102 -2.32 12.57 23.89
CA THR A 102 -2.26 11.11 23.77
C THR A 102 -1.76 10.70 22.39
N VAL A 103 -0.93 9.64 22.36
CA VAL A 103 -0.44 9.06 21.10
C VAL A 103 -1.22 7.77 20.84
N ARG A 104 -1.95 7.73 19.72
CA ARG A 104 -2.65 6.54 19.25
C ARG A 104 -1.96 5.95 18.02
N ARG A 105 -1.67 4.65 18.09
CA ARG A 105 -1.10 3.90 16.97
C ARG A 105 -2.24 3.33 16.11
N LEU A 106 -2.51 3.97 14.99
CA LEU A 106 -3.42 3.46 13.98
C LEU A 106 -2.68 2.45 13.10
N LYS A 107 -3.07 1.18 13.20
CA LYS A 107 -2.51 0.13 12.33
C LYS A 107 -3.05 0.30 10.92
N VAL A 108 -2.15 0.48 9.97
CA VAL A 108 -2.46 0.39 8.54
C VAL A 108 -1.97 -0.97 8.07
N GLU A 109 -2.89 -1.92 7.98
CA GLU A 109 -2.59 -3.28 7.48
C GLU A 109 -2.63 -3.27 5.95
N ARG A 110 -1.46 -3.48 5.33
CA ARG A 110 -1.34 -3.68 3.88
C ARG A 110 -0.87 -5.12 3.65
N VAL A 111 -1.67 -5.88 2.91
CA VAL A 111 -1.31 -7.25 2.49
C VAL A 111 -0.52 -7.22 1.18
N TYR A 112 -0.87 -6.27 0.30
CA TYR A 112 -0.22 -6.09 -0.99
C TYR A 112 0.24 -4.64 -1.13
N GLU A 113 1.31 -4.47 -1.87
CA GLU A 113 1.86 -3.17 -2.20
C GLU A 113 2.10 -3.11 -3.71
N LYS A 114 1.82 -1.94 -4.28
CA LYS A 114 2.13 -1.69 -5.68
C LYS A 114 3.61 -1.36 -5.79
N VAL A 115 4.28 -2.07 -6.69
CA VAL A 115 5.71 -1.90 -6.96
C VAL A 115 5.89 -1.71 -8.47
N ASP A 116 6.72 -0.77 -8.84
CA ASP A 116 7.10 -0.53 -10.23
C ASP A 116 8.33 -1.40 -10.58
N LEU A 117 8.39 -1.88 -11.82
CA LEU A 117 9.50 -2.67 -12.34
C LEU A 117 10.29 -1.83 -13.34
N GLU A 118 11.62 -1.86 -13.28
CA GLU A 118 12.43 -1.36 -14.41
C GLU A 118 12.18 -2.24 -15.66
N PRO A 119 12.17 -1.65 -16.88
CA PRO A 119 11.81 -2.36 -18.12
C PRO A 119 12.63 -3.64 -18.35
N ASP A 120 13.93 -3.59 -18.10
CA ASP A 120 14.84 -4.72 -18.29
C ASP A 120 14.52 -5.89 -17.35
N LEU A 121 14.11 -5.58 -16.12
CA LEU A 121 13.66 -6.60 -15.17
C LEU A 121 12.35 -7.21 -15.63
N ALA A 122 11.38 -6.37 -16.05
CA ALA A 122 10.08 -6.83 -16.53
C ALA A 122 10.20 -7.74 -17.76
N ALA A 123 11.10 -7.42 -18.70
CA ALA A 123 11.37 -8.21 -19.89
C ALA A 123 11.98 -9.59 -19.59
N SER A 124 12.64 -9.76 -18.43
CA SER A 124 13.26 -11.03 -18.03
C SER A 124 12.32 -12.02 -17.34
N LEU A 125 11.12 -11.57 -16.96
CA LEU A 125 10.16 -12.40 -16.22
C LEU A 125 9.47 -13.39 -17.15
N VAL A 126 9.18 -14.57 -16.60
CA VAL A 126 8.36 -15.61 -17.25
C VAL A 126 7.16 -15.87 -16.35
N PRO A 127 6.06 -15.10 -16.48
CA PRO A 127 4.90 -15.25 -15.61
C PRO A 127 4.09 -16.49 -15.95
N THR A 128 3.71 -17.25 -14.93
CA THR A 128 2.82 -18.41 -15.02
C THR A 128 1.46 -18.06 -14.42
N GLN A 129 0.39 -18.51 -15.07
CA GLN A 129 -0.96 -18.25 -14.60
C GLN A 129 -1.31 -19.09 -13.38
N LEU A 130 -1.63 -18.45 -12.26
CA LEU A 130 -2.08 -19.13 -11.05
C LEU A 130 -3.61 -19.23 -11.01
N LYS A 131 -4.30 -18.16 -11.44
CA LYS A 131 -5.77 -18.06 -11.55
C LYS A 131 -6.13 -17.13 -12.71
N THR A 132 -7.39 -17.12 -13.14
CA THR A 132 -7.88 -16.17 -14.16
C THR A 132 -7.53 -14.73 -13.76
N GLY A 133 -6.72 -14.05 -14.58
CA GLY A 133 -6.27 -12.68 -14.32
C GLY A 133 -5.14 -12.52 -13.29
N VAL A 134 -4.58 -13.61 -12.74
CA VAL A 134 -3.45 -13.56 -11.80
C VAL A 134 -2.27 -14.35 -12.35
N LEU A 135 -1.21 -13.62 -12.72
CA LEU A 135 0.07 -14.17 -13.13
C LEU A 135 1.10 -14.03 -12.02
N VAL A 136 1.98 -15.02 -11.88
CA VAL A 136 3.05 -15.03 -10.88
C VAL A 136 4.35 -15.37 -11.58
N ALA A 137 5.42 -14.64 -11.27
CA ALA A 137 6.76 -14.93 -11.75
C ALA A 137 7.73 -14.94 -10.56
N PRO A 138 8.64 -15.94 -10.46
CA PRO A 138 9.71 -15.88 -9.50
C PRO A 138 10.72 -14.83 -9.96
N MET A 139 11.22 -14.03 -9.03
CA MET A 139 12.15 -12.96 -9.37
C MET A 139 13.16 -12.67 -8.26
N SER A 140 14.34 -12.21 -8.65
CA SER A 140 15.36 -11.65 -7.76
C SER A 140 15.73 -10.27 -8.26
N ALA A 141 15.58 -9.25 -7.42
CA ALA A 141 15.76 -7.85 -7.81
C ALA A 141 16.29 -7.00 -6.65
N LEU A 142 16.90 -5.87 -6.99
CA LEU A 142 17.23 -4.82 -6.01
C LEU A 142 16.00 -3.96 -5.76
N SER A 143 15.65 -3.75 -4.50
CA SER A 143 14.53 -2.89 -4.12
C SER A 143 15.00 -1.50 -3.73
N SER A 144 14.34 -0.47 -4.27
CA SER A 144 14.55 0.93 -3.91
C SER A 144 13.22 1.55 -3.50
N SER A 145 13.13 2.01 -2.26
CA SER A 145 11.92 2.60 -1.68
C SER A 145 12.13 4.09 -1.40
N ARG A 146 11.31 4.95 -1.99
CA ARG A 146 11.31 6.40 -1.71
C ARG A 146 9.90 6.95 -1.78
N ASN A 147 9.48 7.70 -0.76
CA ASN A 147 8.15 8.35 -0.71
C ASN A 147 6.97 7.38 -0.96
N ASN A 148 6.98 6.19 -0.34
CA ASN A 148 5.98 5.13 -0.57
C ASN A 148 5.84 4.69 -2.03
N LYS A 149 6.88 4.91 -2.85
CA LYS A 149 7.03 4.33 -4.17
C LYS A 149 8.17 3.34 -4.12
N HIS A 150 7.89 2.14 -4.61
CA HIS A 150 8.81 1.01 -4.59
C HIS A 150 9.17 0.70 -6.04
N LEU A 151 10.46 0.63 -6.33
CA LEU A 151 10.99 0.29 -7.65
C LEU A 151 11.90 -0.93 -7.51
N LEU A 152 11.62 -1.97 -8.29
CA LEU A 152 12.50 -3.12 -8.43
C LEU A 152 13.39 -2.96 -9.65
N LYS A 153 14.68 -3.19 -9.44
CA LYS A 153 15.73 -3.03 -10.44
C LYS A 153 16.45 -4.34 -10.69
N PRO A 154 17.03 -4.52 -11.88
CA PRO A 154 17.95 -5.60 -12.12
C PRO A 154 19.17 -5.55 -11.16
N ILE A 155 19.72 -6.72 -10.89
CA ILE A 155 21.01 -6.99 -10.27
C ILE A 155 22.04 -7.04 -11.42
N TYR A 156 22.83 -5.98 -11.51
CA TYR A 156 23.92 -5.87 -12.47
C TYR A 156 25.22 -6.44 -11.87
N LYS A 157 26.02 -7.16 -12.67
CA LYS A 157 27.43 -7.41 -12.33
C LYS A 157 28.31 -6.50 -13.17
N ARG A 158 29.31 -5.92 -12.51
CA ARG A 158 30.36 -5.15 -13.18
C ARG A 158 31.34 -6.09 -13.86
N VAL A 159 31.36 -6.06 -15.18
CA VAL A 159 32.30 -6.84 -15.98
C VAL A 159 33.39 -5.89 -16.50
N PRO A 160 34.68 -6.23 -16.33
CA PRO A 160 35.76 -5.44 -16.88
C PRO A 160 35.77 -5.55 -18.40
N VAL A 161 35.75 -4.41 -19.10
CA VAL A 161 35.88 -4.38 -20.55
C VAL A 161 37.35 -4.60 -20.90
N SER A 162 37.66 -5.70 -21.59
CA SER A 162 39.03 -5.95 -22.03
C SER A 162 39.40 -5.05 -23.22
N ASN A 163 40.62 -4.51 -23.12
CA ASN A 163 41.49 -3.96 -24.14
C ASN A 163 41.55 -2.43 -24.36
N VAL A 164 42.78 -1.94 -24.10
CA VAL A 164 43.45 -0.72 -24.58
C VAL A 164 43.02 0.63 -24.00
N SER A 165 43.40 0.91 -22.74
CA SER A 165 43.99 2.19 -22.28
C SER A 165 43.96 2.28 -20.75
N ARG A 166 44.81 3.13 -20.17
CA ARG A 166 45.19 3.23 -18.74
C ARG A 166 44.06 3.56 -17.73
N LYS A 167 42.78 3.41 -18.09
CA LYS A 167 41.63 3.51 -17.17
C LYS A 167 40.75 2.26 -17.34
N ARG A 168 40.64 1.44 -16.30
CA ARG A 168 39.72 0.29 -16.26
C ARG A 168 38.30 0.79 -16.48
N LYS A 169 37.71 0.54 -17.65
CA LYS A 169 36.29 0.76 -17.92
C LYS A 169 35.53 -0.51 -17.54
N TYR A 170 34.46 -0.34 -16.76
CA TYR A 170 33.54 -1.41 -16.39
C TYR A 170 32.23 -1.18 -17.14
N HIS A 171 31.57 -2.26 -17.56
CA HIS A 171 30.20 -2.22 -18.03
C HIS A 171 29.32 -3.03 -17.08
N ASP A 172 28.08 -2.58 -16.90
CA ASP A 172 27.08 -3.27 -16.10
C ASP A 172 26.35 -4.27 -17.00
N GLU A 173 26.55 -5.57 -16.75
CA GLU A 173 25.80 -6.62 -17.43
C GLU A 173 24.70 -7.15 -16.50
N ILE A 174 23.49 -7.28 -17.06
CA ILE A 174 22.35 -7.90 -16.37
C ILE A 174 22.68 -9.38 -16.16
N THR A 175 22.59 -9.86 -14.91
CA THR A 175 23.03 -11.22 -14.59
C THR A 175 21.92 -12.20 -14.28
N HIS A 176 20.67 -11.78 -14.39
CA HIS A 176 19.55 -12.68 -14.15
C HIS A 176 19.43 -13.69 -15.28
N ARG A 177 19.44 -14.96 -14.92
CA ARG A 177 18.77 -15.97 -15.72
C ARG A 177 17.28 -15.90 -15.40
N PRO A 178 16.39 -16.05 -16.39
CA PRO A 178 14.97 -16.20 -16.13
C PRO A 178 14.78 -17.30 -15.09
N MET A 179 14.17 -16.96 -13.97
CA MET A 179 13.80 -17.95 -12.97
C MET A 179 12.49 -18.57 -13.45
N VAL A 180 12.42 -19.89 -13.44
CA VAL A 180 11.22 -20.62 -13.80
C VAL A 180 10.74 -21.32 -12.54
N CYS A 181 9.44 -21.24 -12.26
CA CYS A 181 8.82 -21.99 -11.17
C CYS A 181 7.54 -22.66 -11.67
N GLY A 182 7.30 -23.87 -11.24
CA GLY A 182 6.15 -24.67 -11.63
C GLY A 182 6.40 -26.13 -11.30
N ASN A 183 5.32 -26.89 -11.15
CA ASN A 183 5.42 -28.34 -11.00
C ASN A 183 5.32 -28.96 -12.39
N LEU A 184 6.30 -29.77 -12.76
CA LEU A 184 6.28 -30.49 -14.02
C LEU A 184 5.26 -31.63 -13.93
N ASN A 185 4.19 -31.56 -14.73
CA ASN A 185 3.30 -32.70 -14.90
C ASN A 185 3.97 -33.73 -15.83
N VAL A 186 4.42 -34.84 -15.24
CA VAL A 186 5.16 -35.89 -15.94
C VAL A 186 4.36 -36.48 -17.10
N ASP A 187 3.05 -36.63 -16.98
CA ASP A 187 2.24 -37.25 -18.02
C ASP A 187 2.18 -36.34 -19.27
N THR A 188 1.93 -35.05 -19.07
CA THR A 188 1.97 -34.05 -20.16
C THR A 188 3.36 -33.91 -20.80
N PHE A 189 4.41 -34.01 -19.99
CA PHE A 189 5.79 -33.94 -20.49
C PHE A 189 6.13 -35.18 -21.34
N VAL A 190 5.73 -36.38 -20.91
CA VAL A 190 5.91 -37.62 -21.68
C VAL A 190 5.10 -37.61 -22.98
N GLU A 191 3.89 -37.06 -22.96
CA GLU A 191 3.10 -36.86 -24.19
C GLU A 191 3.79 -35.90 -25.16
N ALA A 192 4.33 -34.78 -24.67
CA ALA A 192 5.08 -33.84 -25.49
C ALA A 192 6.36 -34.46 -26.09
N LEU A 193 7.08 -35.30 -25.33
CA LEU A 193 8.21 -36.07 -25.84
C LEU A 193 7.80 -37.02 -26.99
N LYS A 194 6.68 -37.72 -26.85
CA LYS A 194 6.16 -38.62 -27.90
C LYS A 194 5.78 -37.86 -29.17
N LEU A 195 5.16 -36.69 -29.03
CA LEU A 195 4.81 -35.83 -30.17
C LEU A 195 6.05 -35.37 -30.96
N GLU A 196 7.16 -35.12 -30.28
CA GLU A 196 8.45 -34.79 -30.89
C GLU A 196 9.22 -36.00 -31.47
N GLY A 197 8.61 -37.20 -31.42
CA GLY A 197 9.15 -38.43 -32.00
C GLY A 197 9.91 -39.33 -31.04
N TYR A 198 9.93 -39.02 -29.74
CA TYR A 198 10.57 -39.84 -28.72
C TYR A 198 9.58 -40.86 -28.15
N ASN A 199 9.51 -42.04 -28.79
CA ASN A 199 8.54 -43.07 -28.44
C ASN A 199 9.01 -44.03 -27.33
N ASP A 200 10.32 -44.24 -27.19
CA ASP A 200 10.91 -45.13 -26.18
C ASP A 200 11.24 -44.35 -24.89
N VAL A 201 10.20 -43.84 -24.24
CA VAL A 201 10.30 -43.14 -22.95
C VAL A 201 9.82 -44.09 -21.84
N LYS A 202 10.70 -44.40 -20.89
CA LYS A 202 10.37 -45.20 -19.71
C LYS A 202 10.23 -44.30 -18.50
N VAL A 203 9.17 -44.51 -17.72
CA VAL A 203 8.91 -43.77 -16.49
C VAL A 203 8.89 -44.75 -15.33
N GLU A 204 9.74 -44.52 -14.35
CA GLU A 204 9.82 -45.28 -13.11
C GLU A 204 9.46 -44.38 -11.93
N SER A 205 8.76 -44.95 -10.94
CA SER A 205 8.48 -44.26 -9.68
C SER A 205 9.58 -44.60 -8.67
N SER A 206 10.17 -43.59 -8.04
CA SER A 206 11.07 -43.76 -6.90
C SER A 206 10.35 -43.46 -5.59
N SER A 207 11.02 -43.65 -4.45
CA SER A 207 10.50 -43.26 -3.13
C SER A 207 10.37 -41.74 -2.94
N SER A 208 11.10 -40.93 -3.70
CA SER A 208 11.16 -39.46 -3.61
C SER A 208 10.55 -38.73 -4.80
N GLY A 209 10.16 -39.43 -5.86
CA GLY A 209 9.69 -38.79 -7.09
C GLY A 209 9.54 -39.73 -8.28
N LYS A 210 9.78 -39.20 -9.49
CA LYS A 210 9.71 -39.94 -10.75
C LYS A 210 11.03 -39.84 -11.50
N ILE A 211 11.42 -40.93 -12.16
CA ILE A 211 12.61 -41.02 -13.01
C ILE A 211 12.13 -41.30 -14.43
N ILE A 212 12.54 -40.46 -15.38
CA ILE A 212 12.25 -40.62 -16.80
C ILE A 212 13.56 -40.99 -17.49
N MET A 213 13.55 -42.13 -18.19
CA MET A 213 14.67 -42.60 -19.01
C MET A 213 14.29 -42.49 -20.48
N LEU A 214 15.13 -41.80 -21.24
CA LEU A 214 15.00 -41.64 -22.69
C LEU A 214 16.40 -41.73 -23.29
N GLN A 215 16.66 -42.76 -24.10
CA GLN A 215 17.99 -43.00 -24.68
C GLN A 215 19.07 -42.99 -23.58
N ASP A 216 20.15 -42.23 -23.77
CA ASP A 216 21.24 -42.02 -22.80
C ASP A 216 20.99 -40.81 -21.87
N THR A 217 19.72 -40.45 -21.66
CA THR A 217 19.32 -39.34 -20.78
C THR A 217 18.45 -39.82 -19.63
N VAL A 218 18.81 -39.39 -18.43
CA VAL A 218 18.05 -39.64 -17.20
C VAL A 218 17.57 -38.30 -16.64
N ILE A 219 16.25 -38.21 -16.42
CA ILE A 219 15.59 -37.05 -15.82
C ILE A 219 14.99 -37.48 -14.49
N GLN A 220 15.48 -36.92 -13.39
CA GLN A 220 14.97 -37.16 -12.05
C GLN A 220 14.13 -35.96 -11.61
N ILE A 221 12.89 -36.23 -11.22
CA ILE A 221 11.92 -35.22 -10.78
C ILE A 221 11.55 -35.54 -9.34
N GLU A 222 11.91 -34.64 -8.44
CA GLU A 222 11.60 -34.72 -7.01
C GLU A 222 10.84 -33.47 -6.57
N GLU A 223 10.37 -33.45 -5.32
CA GLU A 223 9.70 -32.27 -4.78
C GLU A 223 10.64 -31.06 -4.75
N GLY A 224 10.34 -30.05 -5.58
CA GLY A 224 11.13 -28.82 -5.69
C GLY A 224 12.46 -28.95 -6.44
N SER A 225 12.76 -30.11 -7.04
CA SER A 225 14.00 -30.31 -7.81
C SER A 225 13.78 -31.10 -9.10
N THR A 226 14.51 -30.74 -10.15
CA THR A 226 14.58 -31.51 -11.40
C THR A 226 16.03 -31.57 -11.86
N HIS A 227 16.56 -32.79 -11.96
CA HIS A 227 17.92 -33.06 -12.40
C HIS A 227 17.91 -33.79 -13.74
N ILE A 228 18.69 -33.30 -14.71
CA ILE A 228 18.81 -33.89 -16.05
C ILE A 228 20.28 -34.24 -16.28
N VAL A 229 20.53 -35.51 -16.59
CA VAL A 229 21.85 -36.03 -16.96
C VAL A 229 21.77 -36.53 -18.40
N CYS A 230 22.51 -35.90 -19.30
CA CYS A 230 22.54 -36.23 -20.74
C CYS A 230 23.99 -36.39 -21.20
N GLU A 231 24.32 -37.52 -21.85
CA GLU A 231 25.68 -37.81 -22.32
C GLU A 231 25.99 -37.08 -23.65
N GLY A 232 26.29 -35.78 -23.57
CA GLY A 232 26.96 -35.03 -24.63
C GLY A 232 26.15 -34.70 -25.90
N ASN A 233 24.88 -35.12 -25.99
CA ASN A 233 24.02 -34.80 -27.13
C ASN A 233 23.38 -33.40 -27.00
N GLU A 234 24.04 -32.40 -27.57
CA GLU A 234 23.63 -31.00 -27.46
C GLU A 234 22.28 -30.69 -28.14
N THR A 235 21.95 -31.35 -29.25
CA THR A 235 20.66 -31.13 -29.93
C THR A 235 19.50 -31.69 -29.12
N LEU A 236 19.67 -32.86 -28.52
CA LEU A 236 18.72 -33.43 -27.57
C LEU A 236 18.57 -32.54 -26.34
N ARG A 237 19.67 -32.05 -25.78
CA ARG A 237 19.66 -31.15 -24.60
C ARG A 237 18.83 -29.90 -24.83
N VAL A 238 18.99 -29.25 -25.99
CA VAL A 238 18.23 -28.05 -26.36
C VAL A 238 16.75 -28.37 -26.54
N LYS A 239 16.40 -29.45 -27.23
CA LYS A 239 15.01 -29.90 -27.38
C LYS A 239 14.35 -30.21 -26.05
N LEU A 240 15.02 -30.98 -25.18
CA LEU A 240 14.51 -31.32 -23.85
C LEU A 240 14.25 -30.07 -23.00
N ARG A 241 15.17 -29.09 -23.05
CA ARG A 241 14.95 -27.80 -22.38
C ARG A 241 13.67 -27.13 -22.87
N ASP A 242 13.48 -27.04 -24.17
CA ASP A 242 12.37 -26.31 -24.76
C ASP A 242 11.03 -27.00 -24.45
N ILE A 243 10.97 -28.33 -24.55
CA ILE A 243 9.80 -29.14 -24.17
C ILE A 243 9.49 -28.97 -22.69
N LEU A 244 10.50 -29.03 -21.82
CA LEU A 244 10.30 -28.90 -20.38
C LEU A 244 9.77 -27.52 -19.99
N LEU A 245 10.29 -26.45 -20.62
CA LEU A 245 9.80 -25.09 -20.41
C LEU A 245 8.36 -24.91 -20.89
N GLN A 246 7.94 -25.58 -21.96
CA GLN A 246 6.55 -25.60 -22.41
C GLN A 246 5.64 -26.34 -21.43
N SER A 247 6.08 -27.49 -20.93
CA SER A 247 5.33 -28.30 -19.95
C SER A 247 5.21 -27.65 -18.57
N LEU A 248 6.03 -26.65 -18.25
CA LEU A 248 5.89 -25.82 -17.04
C LEU A 248 4.84 -24.72 -17.17
N ASN A 249 4.50 -24.32 -18.40
CA ASN A 249 3.55 -23.24 -18.69
C ASN A 249 2.16 -23.75 -19.09
N SER A 250 2.01 -25.06 -19.31
CA SER A 250 0.74 -25.70 -19.65
C SER A 250 -0.05 -26.06 -18.38
N HIS A 251 -0.90 -25.14 -17.94
CA HIS A 251 -2.02 -25.39 -17.03
C HIS A 251 -3.32 -24.86 -17.63
#